data_AF-A0A955FPU1-F1
#
_entry.id   AF-A0A955FPU1-F1
#
_cell.length_a   1.000
_cell.length_b   1.000
_cell.length_c   1.000
_cell.angle_alpha   90.00
_cell.angle_beta   90.00
_cell.angle_gamma   90.00
#
_symmetry.space_group_name_H-M   'P 1'
#
loop_
_entity.id
_entity.type
_entity.pdbx_description
1 polymer ?
#
loop_
_entity_poly.entity_id
_entity_poly.type
_entity_poly.pdbx_seq_one_letter_code
_entity_poly.pdbx_strand_id
1 'polypeptide(L)'
;KRINIAIAVALPNNGLVNVVSPDADQKPLSEMAQYHKDMFASVRDGKIKPEHIQGGTFLVSNLGPYDVESFGSIIDPPQSGALAVSSSRKAPVVKEDGTLGVGTRMKVTLSIDHRVSDGAEGAAWLQTFRGFLENPMRLLV
;
A
#
# COMPACT_ATOMS: atom_id res chain seq x y z
N LYS A 1 -15.49 -5.12 12.89
CA LYS A 1 -15.01 -4.15 11.86
C LYS A 1 -14.36 -4.97 10.75
N ARG A 2 -14.38 -4.54 9.49
CA ARG A 2 -13.75 -5.26 8.36
C ARG A 2 -12.55 -4.42 7.92
N ILE A 3 -11.37 -5.03 7.74
CA ILE A 3 -10.18 -4.34 7.22
C ILE A 3 -9.90 -4.91 5.83
N ASN A 4 -10.54 -4.28 4.84
CA ASN A 4 -10.45 -4.67 3.45
C ASN A 4 -9.53 -3.68 2.71
N ILE A 5 -8.41 -4.15 2.20
CA ILE A 5 -7.44 -3.29 1.51
C ILE A 5 -7.71 -3.32 0.02
N ALA A 6 -8.14 -2.19 -0.53
CA ALA A 6 -8.21 -1.97 -1.96
C ALA A 6 -6.79 -1.74 -2.50
N ILE A 7 -6.48 -2.36 -3.63
CA ILE A 7 -5.16 -2.34 -4.27
C ILE A 7 -5.35 -1.92 -5.72
N ALA A 8 -4.70 -0.82 -6.11
CA ALA A 8 -4.75 -0.32 -7.47
C ALA A 8 -3.95 -1.24 -8.40
N VAL A 9 -4.60 -1.82 -9.42
CA VAL A 9 -4.01 -2.74 -10.39
C VAL A 9 -4.18 -2.19 -11.79
N ALA A 10 -3.06 -1.95 -12.46
CA ALA A 10 -3.03 -1.57 -13.87
C ALA A 10 -3.46 -2.75 -14.77
N LEU A 11 -4.33 -2.46 -15.73
CA LEU A 11 -4.81 -3.39 -16.75
C LEU A 11 -4.03 -3.22 -18.06
N PRO A 12 -3.94 -4.26 -18.91
CA PRO A 12 -3.19 -4.20 -20.18
C PRO A 12 -3.67 -3.13 -21.17
N ASN A 13 -4.93 -2.69 -21.06
CA ASN A 13 -5.58 -1.73 -21.96
C ASN A 13 -5.51 -0.28 -21.46
N ASN A 14 -4.49 0.08 -20.69
CA ASN A 14 -4.36 1.36 -19.98
C ASN A 14 -5.50 1.66 -18.99
N GLY A 15 -6.26 0.64 -18.59
CA GLY A 15 -7.26 0.74 -17.53
C GLY A 15 -6.65 0.61 -16.12
N LEU A 16 -7.42 1.02 -15.11
CA LEU A 16 -7.10 0.86 -13.70
C LEU A 16 -8.31 0.24 -12.99
N VAL A 17 -8.05 -0.73 -12.11
CA VAL A 17 -9.08 -1.29 -11.24
C VAL A 17 -8.56 -1.44 -9.82
N ASN A 18 -9.41 -1.13 -8.84
CA ASN A 18 -9.12 -1.36 -7.44
C ASN A 18 -9.65 -2.73 -7.04
N VAL A 19 -8.74 -3.64 -6.72
CA VAL A 19 -9.10 -5.00 -6.26
C VAL A 19 -8.97 -5.10 -4.75
N VAL A 20 -9.85 -5.85 -4.12
CA VAL A 20 -10.02 -5.86 -2.68
C VAL A 20 -9.42 -7.13 -2.08
N SER A 21 -8.52 -6.93 -1.14
CA SER A 21 -8.04 -7.95 -0.21
C SER A 21 -8.95 -7.97 1.02
N PRO A 22 -9.86 -8.94 1.16
CA PRO A 22 -10.78 -8.99 2.28
C PRO A 22 -10.08 -9.44 3.56
N ASP A 23 -10.46 -8.83 4.68
CA ASP A 23 -9.99 -9.19 6.05
C ASP A 23 -8.47 -9.35 6.12
N ALA A 24 -7.75 -8.35 5.62
CA ALA A 24 -6.29 -8.35 5.53
C ALA A 24 -5.60 -8.45 6.91
N ASP A 25 -6.30 -8.14 7.98
CA ASP A 25 -5.87 -8.28 9.37
C ASP A 25 -5.99 -9.71 9.92
N GLN A 26 -6.76 -10.57 9.26
CA GLN A 26 -7.07 -11.92 9.73
C GLN A 26 -6.28 -13.01 8.99
N LYS A 27 -5.50 -12.65 7.98
CA LYS A 27 -4.80 -13.61 7.11
C LYS A 27 -3.29 -13.53 7.29
N PRO A 28 -2.59 -14.68 7.32
CA PRO A 28 -1.13 -14.70 7.26
C PRO A 28 -0.62 -14.03 5.99
N LEU A 29 0.54 -13.37 6.08
CA LEU A 29 1.16 -12.69 4.95
C LEU A 29 1.42 -13.63 3.75
N SER A 30 1.78 -14.89 4.00
CA SER A 30 1.99 -15.90 2.97
C SER A 30 0.71 -16.24 2.21
N GLU A 31 -0.41 -16.38 2.91
CA GLU A 31 -1.72 -16.61 2.30
C GLU A 31 -2.17 -15.39 1.49
N MET A 32 -2.00 -14.18 2.04
CA MET A 32 -2.30 -12.94 1.33
C MET A 32 -1.49 -12.83 0.03
N ALA A 33 -0.20 -13.14 0.06
CA ALA A 33 0.67 -13.06 -1.11
C ALA A 33 0.21 -14.00 -2.23
N GLN A 34 -0.14 -15.25 -1.89
CA GLN A 34 -0.66 -16.21 -2.87
C GLN A 34 -2.03 -15.77 -3.41
N TYR A 35 -2.94 -15.35 -2.53
CA TYR A 35 -4.25 -14.83 -2.92
C TYR A 35 -4.14 -13.63 -3.87
N HIS A 36 -3.27 -12.66 -3.58
CA HIS A 36 -3.05 -11.49 -4.43
C HIS A 36 -2.47 -11.87 -5.79
N LYS A 37 -1.50 -12.79 -5.84
CA LYS A 37 -0.91 -13.25 -7.10
C LYS A 37 -1.98 -13.81 -8.04
N ASP A 38 -2.84 -14.69 -7.52
CA ASP A 38 -3.88 -15.34 -8.31
C ASP A 38 -4.99 -14.35 -8.70
N MET A 39 -5.41 -13.49 -7.77
CA MET A 39 -6.41 -12.45 -8.02
C MET A 39 -5.93 -11.45 -9.08
N PHE A 40 -4.70 -10.96 -8.98
CA PHE A 40 -4.14 -9.99 -9.94
C PHE A 40 -3.99 -10.61 -11.33
N ALA A 41 -3.61 -11.88 -11.43
CA ALA A 41 -3.55 -12.60 -12.71
C ALA A 41 -4.95 -12.71 -13.32
N SER A 42 -5.94 -13.16 -12.55
CA SER A 42 -7.35 -13.23 -13.00
C SER A 42 -7.88 -11.89 -13.48
N VAL A 43 -7.58 -10.81 -12.77
CA VAL A 43 -8.04 -9.45 -13.10
C VAL A 43 -7.38 -8.92 -14.38
N ARG A 44 -6.08 -9.18 -14.58
CA ARG A 44 -5.37 -8.82 -15.82
C ARG A 44 -5.88 -9.60 -17.03
N ASP A 45 -6.36 -10.81 -16.84
CA ASP A 45 -7.06 -11.62 -17.86
C ASP A 45 -8.50 -11.14 -18.15
N GLY A 46 -8.96 -10.05 -17.49
CA GLY A 46 -10.33 -9.54 -17.63
C GLY A 46 -11.38 -10.33 -16.85
N LYS A 47 -10.98 -11.31 -16.03
CA LYS A 47 -11.87 -12.12 -15.19
C LYS A 47 -12.11 -11.42 -13.85
N ILE A 48 -12.72 -10.24 -13.91
CA ILE A 48 -13.07 -9.43 -12.74
C ILE A 48 -14.43 -9.90 -12.22
N LYS A 49 -14.48 -10.32 -10.96
CA LYS A 49 -15.73 -10.66 -10.27
C LYS A 49 -16.17 -9.49 -9.39
N PRO A 50 -17.48 -9.34 -9.12
CA PRO A 50 -17.97 -8.31 -8.20
C PRO A 50 -17.29 -8.35 -6.83
N GLU A 51 -17.07 -9.55 -6.29
CA GLU A 51 -16.37 -9.76 -5.00
C GLU A 51 -14.93 -9.23 -4.99
N HIS A 52 -14.28 -9.12 -6.16
CA HIS A 52 -12.91 -8.62 -6.25
C HIS A 52 -12.84 -7.10 -6.13
N ILE A 53 -13.92 -6.34 -6.33
CA ILE A 53 -13.84 -4.87 -6.48
C ILE A 53 -14.72 -4.11 -5.49
N GLN A 54 -15.39 -4.81 -4.59
CA GLN A 54 -16.35 -4.23 -3.65
C GLN A 54 -15.86 -4.29 -2.20
N GLY A 55 -16.31 -3.31 -1.40
CA GLY A 55 -16.10 -3.31 0.04
C GLY A 55 -14.70 -2.91 0.50
N GLY A 56 -13.90 -2.26 -0.36
CA GLY A 56 -12.62 -1.66 0.03
C GLY A 56 -12.80 -0.61 1.14
N THR A 57 -11.92 -0.63 2.14
CA THR A 57 -11.97 0.29 3.30
C THR A 57 -10.78 1.25 3.35
N PHE A 58 -9.69 0.93 2.66
CA PHE A 58 -8.50 1.75 2.52
C PHE A 58 -7.75 1.38 1.23
N LEU A 59 -7.18 2.37 0.53
CA LEU A 59 -6.56 2.17 -0.78
C LEU A 59 -5.03 2.13 -0.66
N VAL A 60 -4.40 1.18 -1.33
CA VAL A 60 -2.97 1.17 -1.57
C VAL A 60 -2.72 1.21 -3.08
N SER A 61 -1.88 2.15 -3.52
CA SER A 61 -1.42 2.26 -4.90
C SER A 61 0.09 2.16 -4.93
N ASN A 62 0.64 1.27 -5.74
CA ASN A 62 2.08 1.07 -5.84
C ASN A 62 2.57 1.39 -7.25
N LEU A 63 3.27 2.52 -7.39
CA LEU A 63 3.94 2.90 -8.63
C LEU A 63 5.46 2.67 -8.57
N GLY A 64 5.93 1.93 -7.56
CA GLY A 64 7.30 1.48 -7.44
C GLY A 64 7.88 0.80 -8.69
N PRO A 65 7.13 -0.08 -9.39
CA PRO A 65 7.59 -0.69 -10.64
C PRO A 65 7.81 0.29 -11.80
N TYR A 66 7.27 1.51 -11.71
CA TYR A 66 7.33 2.53 -12.76
C TYR A 66 8.38 3.62 -12.49
N ASP A 67 9.32 3.35 -11.59
CA ASP A 67 10.39 4.26 -11.20
C ASP A 67 9.90 5.65 -10.72
N VAL A 68 8.72 5.73 -10.10
CA VAL A 68 8.16 6.99 -9.59
C VAL A 68 8.81 7.37 -8.25
N GLU A 69 9.40 8.57 -8.18
CA GLU A 69 10.04 9.08 -6.96
C GLU A 69 9.02 9.52 -5.89
N SER A 70 7.91 10.12 -6.30
CA SER A 70 6.86 10.63 -5.41
C SER A 70 5.56 10.79 -6.18
N PHE A 71 4.44 10.39 -5.58
CA PHE A 71 3.10 10.73 -6.07
C PHE A 71 2.11 10.71 -4.90
N GLY A 72 0.95 11.32 -5.11
CA GLY A 72 -0.19 11.24 -4.21
C GLY A 72 -1.30 10.42 -4.86
N SER A 73 -1.91 9.52 -4.10
CA SER A 73 -3.10 8.81 -4.53
C SER A 73 -4.34 9.65 -4.26
N ILE A 74 -5.27 9.68 -5.21
CA ILE A 74 -6.61 10.21 -4.97
C ILE A 74 -7.37 9.19 -4.11
N ILE A 75 -8.08 9.67 -3.10
CA ILE A 75 -8.96 8.84 -2.28
C ILE A 75 -10.10 8.31 -3.17
N ASP A 76 -10.43 7.03 -3.04
CA ASP A 76 -11.52 6.38 -3.77
C ASP A 76 -12.75 6.25 -2.84
N PRO A 77 -13.74 7.16 -2.91
CA PRO A 77 -14.89 7.13 -2.02
C PRO A 77 -15.66 5.81 -2.13
N PRO A 78 -16.18 5.25 -1.02
CA PRO A 78 -16.39 5.89 0.28
C PRO A 78 -15.20 5.80 1.26
N GLN A 79 -14.01 5.40 0.79
CA GLN A 79 -12.83 5.32 1.64
C GLN A 79 -12.40 6.71 2.12
N SER A 80 -11.68 6.78 3.25
CA SER A 80 -11.21 8.04 3.84
C SER A 80 -9.70 8.22 3.77
N GLY A 81 -8.97 7.27 3.17
CA GLY A 81 -7.53 7.36 3.02
C GLY A 81 -6.98 6.47 1.92
N ALA A 82 -5.83 6.88 1.39
CA ALA A 82 -5.08 6.17 0.37
C ALA A 82 -3.57 6.31 0.60
N LEU A 83 -2.83 5.21 0.49
CA LEU A 83 -1.38 5.18 0.56
C LEU A 83 -0.78 5.00 -0.84
N ALA A 84 0.02 5.98 -1.25
CA ALA A 84 0.86 5.91 -2.45
C ALA A 84 2.25 5.37 -2.08
N VAL A 85 2.67 4.28 -2.71
CA VAL A 85 3.99 3.64 -2.53
C VAL A 85 4.86 3.89 -3.76
N SER A 86 5.92 4.66 -3.56
CA SER A 86 6.90 5.01 -4.59
C SER A 86 8.05 3.99 -4.68
N SER A 87 8.95 4.18 -5.64
CA SER A 87 10.07 3.27 -5.86
C SER A 87 11.04 3.24 -4.68
N SER A 88 11.49 2.04 -4.34
CA SER A 88 12.61 1.83 -3.43
C SER A 88 13.93 1.97 -4.18
N ARG A 89 14.82 2.85 -3.72
CA ARG A 89 16.12 3.10 -4.35
C ARG A 89 17.26 2.98 -3.35
N LYS A 90 18.45 2.61 -3.82
CA LYS A 90 19.67 2.74 -3.03
C LYS A 90 20.03 4.21 -2.91
N ALA A 91 20.33 4.66 -1.70
CA ALA A 91 20.70 6.03 -1.40
C ALA A 91 21.80 6.08 -0.33
N PRO A 92 22.65 7.11 -0.32
CA PRO A 92 23.53 7.39 0.81
C PRO A 92 22.70 7.61 2.08
N VAL A 93 23.05 6.94 3.17
CA VAL A 93 22.40 7.09 4.48
C VAL A 93 23.45 7.18 5.57
N VAL A 94 23.16 7.97 6.60
CA VAL A 94 23.93 7.97 7.85
C VAL A 94 23.47 6.79 8.68
N LYS A 95 24.40 5.92 9.07
CA LYS A 95 24.17 4.79 9.97
C LYS A 95 24.13 5.25 11.43
N GLU A 96 23.70 4.37 12.33
CA GLU A 96 23.65 4.65 13.77
C GLU A 96 25.00 5.02 14.38
N ASP A 97 26.10 4.48 13.83
CA ASP A 97 27.48 4.79 14.22
C ASP A 97 27.99 6.13 13.64
N GLY A 98 27.15 6.88 12.92
CA GLY A 98 27.48 8.15 12.29
C GLY A 98 28.22 8.02 10.95
N THR A 99 28.52 6.81 10.49
CA THR A 99 29.21 6.62 9.21
C THR A 99 28.26 6.72 8.02
N LEU A 100 28.79 7.10 6.85
CA LEU A 100 28.04 7.07 5.60
C LEU A 100 28.03 5.64 5.03
N GLY A 101 26.85 5.16 4.68
CA GLY A 101 26.65 3.88 4.00
C GLY A 101 25.61 3.96 2.90
N VAL A 102 25.34 2.82 2.27
CA VAL A 102 24.27 2.68 1.28
C VAL A 102 23.06 2.01 1.95
N GLY A 103 21.93 2.69 1.96
CA GLY A 103 20.65 2.19 2.46
C GLY A 103 19.61 2.08 1.34
N THR A 104 18.55 1.32 1.57
CA THR A 104 17.36 1.36 0.71
C THR A 104 16.40 2.40 1.29
N ARG A 105 15.99 3.39 0.48
CA ARG A 105 14.98 4.39 0.84
C ARG A 105 13.76 4.21 -0.04
N MET A 106 12.58 4.32 0.56
CA MET A 106 11.28 4.31 -0.10
C MET A 106 10.48 5.50 0.41
N LYS A 107 9.82 6.20 -0.50
CA LYS A 107 8.87 7.26 -0.15
C LYS A 107 7.45 6.69 -0.16
N VAL A 108 6.65 7.10 0.82
CA VAL A 108 5.20 6.86 0.82
C VAL A 108 4.48 8.18 1.07
N THR A 109 3.35 8.37 0.41
CA THR A 109 2.48 9.53 0.60
C THR A 109 1.12 9.06 1.07
N LEU A 110 0.67 9.56 2.22
CA LEU A 110 -0.67 9.27 2.74
C LEU A 110 -1.61 10.43 2.38
N SER A 111 -2.65 10.13 1.62
CA SER A 111 -3.80 11.01 1.40
C SER A 111 -4.87 10.68 2.42
N ILE A 112 -5.40 11.68 3.13
CA ILE A 112 -6.47 11.52 4.12
C ILE A 112 -7.61 12.51 3.85
N ASP A 113 -8.84 12.06 4.11
CA ASP A 113 -10.00 12.95 4.12
C ASP A 113 -10.03 13.74 5.42
N HIS A 114 -9.62 15.00 5.35
CA HIS A 114 -9.49 15.88 6.51
C HIS A 114 -10.83 16.27 7.15
N ARG A 115 -11.97 15.87 6.56
CA ARG A 115 -13.30 16.03 7.17
C ARG A 115 -13.54 15.03 8.30
N VAL A 116 -12.83 13.90 8.31
CA VAL A 116 -13.03 12.79 9.26
C VAL A 116 -11.75 12.36 9.98
N SER A 117 -10.60 12.93 9.61
CA SER A 117 -9.29 12.70 10.23
C SER A 117 -8.47 13.99 10.20
N ASP A 118 -7.30 14.00 10.83
CA ASP A 118 -6.40 15.15 10.87
C ASP A 118 -4.92 14.80 10.61
N GLY A 119 -4.09 15.83 10.46
CA GLY A 119 -2.67 15.67 10.17
C GLY A 119 -1.87 14.98 11.29
N ALA A 120 -2.27 15.11 12.55
CA ALA A 120 -1.57 14.46 13.67
C ALA A 120 -1.87 12.95 13.67
N GLU A 121 -3.13 12.56 13.44
CA GLU A 121 -3.52 11.16 13.28
C GLU A 121 -2.82 10.52 12.08
N GLY A 122 -2.81 11.20 10.92
CA GLY A 122 -2.10 10.73 9.72
C GLY A 122 -0.60 10.57 9.94
N ALA A 123 0.03 11.51 10.66
CA ALA A 123 1.46 11.43 11.01
C ALA A 123 1.75 10.26 11.97
N ALA A 124 0.90 10.01 12.96
CA ALA A 124 1.02 8.88 13.87
C ALA A 124 0.85 7.53 13.14
N TRP A 125 -0.09 7.47 12.19
CA TRP A 125 -0.27 6.32 11.32
C TRP A 125 0.99 6.03 10.50
N LEU A 126 1.56 7.06 9.86
CA LEU A 126 2.79 6.91 9.07
C LEU A 126 4.00 6.48 9.90
N GLN A 127 4.12 6.97 11.14
CA GLN A 127 5.17 6.54 12.06
C GLN A 127 5.04 5.05 12.42
N THR A 128 3.81 4.60 12.68
CA THR A 128 3.51 3.19 12.97
C THR A 128 3.82 2.31 11.76
N PHE A 129 3.33 2.70 10.58
CA PHE A 129 3.58 2.02 9.32
C PHE A 129 5.08 1.91 9.01
N ARG A 130 5.83 3.01 9.15
CA ARG A 130 7.29 3.04 9.01
C ARG A 130 7.95 2.08 10.00
N GLY A 131 7.53 2.09 11.25
CA GLY A 131 8.07 1.23 12.30
C GLY A 131 7.96 -0.26 11.96
N PHE A 132 6.83 -0.70 11.41
CA PHE A 132 6.63 -2.08 10.94
C PHE A 132 7.47 -2.41 9.71
N LEU A 133 7.55 -1.53 8.71
CA LEU A 133 8.33 -1.80 7.50
C LEU A 133 9.85 -1.81 7.75
N GLU A 134 10.35 -0.92 8.60
CA GLU A 134 11.77 -0.88 8.97
C GLU A 134 12.14 -2.04 9.92
N ASN A 135 11.18 -2.64 10.61
CA ASN A 135 11.38 -3.74 11.57
C ASN A 135 10.34 -4.86 11.36
N PRO A 136 10.41 -5.62 10.24
CA PRO A 136 9.35 -6.55 9.85
C PRO A 136 9.10 -7.68 10.85
N MET A 137 10.08 -8.02 11.70
CA MET A 137 9.90 -9.00 12.78
C MET A 137 8.81 -8.60 13.78
N ARG A 138 8.47 -7.30 13.88
CA ARG A 138 7.35 -6.82 14.71
C ARG A 138 5.98 -7.25 14.19
N LEU A 139 5.88 -7.73 12.95
CA LEU A 139 4.63 -8.27 12.39
C LEU A 139 4.38 -9.74 12.78
N LEU A 140 5.34 -10.40 13.43
CA LEU A 140 5.27 -11.83 13.78
C LEU A 140 4.90 -12.09 15.25
N VAL A 141 4.67 -11.04 16.05
CA VAL A 141 4.43 -11.11 17.50
C VAL A 141 3.03 -10.65 17.83
#